data_AF-A0AAW2UI18-F1
#
_entry.id   AF-A0AAW2UI18-F1
#
_cell.length_a   1.000
_cell.length_b   1.000
_cell.length_c   1.000
_cell.angle_alpha   90.00
_cell.angle_beta   90.00
_cell.angle_gamma   90.00
#
_symmetry.space_group_name_H-M   'P 1'
#
loop_
_entity.id
_entity.type
_entity.pdbx_description
1 polymer ?
#
loop_
_entity_poly.entity_id
_entity_poly.type
_entity_poly.pdbx_seq_one_letter_code
_entity_poly.pdbx_strand_id
1 'polypeptide(L)'
;MVDKRVTLVVAEVSILTDAVEVKVDSMQSEMNLLKRVVGRKEDCAPMSKIKVLDPKPFGDARSAKELENFLWDMKTYFQATRIPDAEKVSITSYVSD
;
A
#
# COMPACT_ATOMS: atom_id res chain seq x y z
N MET A 1 30.59 -47.66 -22.76
CA MET A 1 29.36 -46.97 -23.26
C MET A 1 28.67 -46.16 -22.16
N VAL A 2 28.68 -46.64 -20.90
CA VAL A 2 28.06 -45.96 -19.75
C VAL A 2 28.76 -44.65 -19.38
N ASP A 3 30.10 -44.62 -19.31
CA ASP A 3 30.84 -43.39 -18.95
C ASP A 3 30.53 -42.19 -19.84
N LYS A 4 30.45 -42.40 -21.16
CA LYS A 4 30.11 -41.33 -22.11
C LYS A 4 28.73 -40.72 -21.85
N ARG A 5 27.75 -41.55 -21.45
CA ARG A 5 26.40 -41.10 -21.11
C ARG A 5 26.39 -40.36 -19.77
N VAL A 6 27.14 -40.85 -18.78
CA VAL A 6 27.31 -40.18 -17.48
C VAL A 6 27.94 -38.80 -17.67
N THR A 7 29.03 -38.69 -18.43
CA THR A 7 29.67 -37.39 -18.71
C THR A 7 28.73 -36.40 -19.42
N LEU A 8 27.92 -36.88 -20.38
CA LEU A 8 26.96 -36.03 -21.09
C LEU A 8 25.88 -35.49 -20.15
N VAL A 9 25.28 -36.35 -19.33
CA VAL A 9 24.25 -35.95 -18.37
C VAL A 9 24.80 -34.97 -17.33
N VAL A 10 26.04 -35.18 -16.86
CA VAL A 10 26.71 -34.24 -15.95
C VAL A 10 26.87 -32.86 -16.58
N ALA A 11 27.25 -32.79 -17.86
CA ALA A 11 27.40 -31.52 -18.57
C ALA A 11 26.05 -30.81 -18.76
N GLU A 12 25.00 -31.55 -19.13
CA GLU A 12 23.64 -31.00 -19.29
C GLU A 12 23.07 -30.47 -17.97
N VAL A 13 23.26 -31.20 -16.88
CA VAL A 13 22.84 -30.76 -15.54
C VAL A 13 23.59 -29.50 -15.11
N SER A 14 24.88 -29.37 -15.45
CA SER A 14 25.65 -28.15 -15.17
C SER A 14 25.04 -26.95 -15.91
N ILE A 15 24.78 -27.07 -17.21
CA ILE A 15 24.18 -26.00 -18.02
C ILE A 15 22.80 -25.61 -17.48
N LEU A 16 21.99 -26.60 -17.10
CA LEU A 16 20.67 -26.35 -16.54
C LEU A 16 20.75 -25.64 -15.18
N THR A 17 21.75 -25.98 -14.36
CA THR A 17 21.98 -25.34 -13.06
C THR A 17 22.31 -23.86 -13.24
N ASP A 18 23.22 -23.53 -14.14
CA ASP A 18 23.59 -22.14 -14.45
C ASP A 18 22.37 -21.34 -14.93
N ALA A 19 21.54 -21.94 -15.80
CA ALA A 19 20.33 -21.31 -16.31
C ALA A 19 19.27 -21.06 -15.22
N VAL A 20 19.19 -21.93 -14.22
CA VAL A 20 18.30 -21.76 -13.07
C VAL A 20 18.81 -20.63 -12.17
N GLU A 21 20.12 -20.56 -11.89
CA GLU A 21 20.72 -19.50 -11.07
C GLU A 21 20.44 -18.11 -11.65
N VAL A 22 20.64 -17.93 -12.96
CA VAL A 22 20.32 -16.68 -13.66
C VAL A 22 18.86 -16.27 -13.49
N LYS A 23 17.93 -17.23 -13.57
CA LYS A 23 16.49 -16.94 -13.40
C LYS A 23 16.14 -16.60 -11.95
N VAL A 24 16.75 -17.29 -10.99
CA VAL A 24 16.56 -17.01 -9.56
C VAL A 24 17.01 -15.58 -9.24
N ASP A 25 18.16 -15.15 -9.76
CA ASP A 25 18.65 -13.78 -9.58
C ASP A 25 17.72 -12.73 -10.19
N SER A 26 17.21 -12.99 -11.40
CA SER A 26 16.22 -12.12 -12.05
C SER A 26 14.96 -11.97 -11.20
N MET A 27 14.42 -13.09 -10.72
CA MET A 27 13.22 -13.08 -9.86
C MET A 27 13.46 -12.36 -8.53
N GLN A 28 14.64 -12.54 -7.92
CA GLN A 28 15.00 -11.86 -6.69
C GLN A 28 15.10 -10.34 -6.90
N SER A 29 15.65 -9.90 -8.04
CA SER A 29 15.70 -8.49 -8.45
C SER A 29 14.30 -7.89 -8.63
N GLU A 30 13.42 -8.57 -9.36
CA GLU A 30 12.02 -8.15 -9.56
C GLU A 30 11.25 -8.08 -8.23
N MET A 31 11.41 -9.07 -7.34
CA MET A 31 10.78 -9.05 -6.02
C MET A 31 11.26 -7.85 -5.20
N ASN A 32 12.55 -7.54 -5.23
CA ASN A 32 13.10 -6.39 -4.51
C ASN A 32 12.57 -5.06 -5.06
N LEU A 33 12.39 -4.95 -6.38
CA LEU A 33 11.76 -3.79 -7.00
C LEU A 33 10.29 -3.65 -6.57
N LEU A 34 9.52 -4.74 -6.60
CA LEU A 34 8.12 -4.75 -6.17
C LEU A 34 7.99 -4.40 -4.69
N LYS A 35 8.82 -4.97 -3.81
CA LYS A 35 8.86 -4.62 -2.39
C LYS A 35 9.14 -3.13 -2.17
N ARG A 36 10.06 -2.54 -2.96
CA ARG A 36 10.34 -1.09 -2.89
C ARG A 36 9.14 -0.25 -3.32
N VAL A 37 8.45 -0.64 -4.40
CA VAL A 37 7.27 0.08 -4.90
C VAL A 37 6.09 -0.05 -3.94
N VAL A 38 5.89 -1.22 -3.35
CA VAL A 38 4.83 -1.49 -2.37
C VAL A 38 5.13 -0.80 -1.04
N GLY A 39 6.36 -0.88 -0.52
CA GLY A 39 6.76 -0.16 0.70
C GLY A 39 6.65 1.36 0.55
N ARG A 40 6.86 1.91 -0.65
CA ARG A 40 6.68 3.33 -0.95
C ARG A 40 5.21 3.80 -0.96
N LYS A 41 4.22 2.89 -0.90
CA LYS A 41 2.80 3.28 -0.77
C LYS A 41 2.40 3.65 0.66
N GLU A 42 3.21 3.27 1.65
CA GLU A 42 2.98 3.59 3.07
C GLU A 42 3.65 4.90 3.48
N ASP A 43 4.72 5.29 2.79
CA ASP A 43 5.27 6.63 2.88
C ASP A 43 4.31 7.59 2.19
N CYS A 44 3.43 8.16 3.02
CA CYS A 44 2.62 9.34 2.81
C CYS A 44 3.27 10.29 1.81
N ALA A 45 3.05 10.06 0.51
CA ALA A 45 3.27 11.08 -0.49
C ALA A 45 2.45 12.28 0.02
N PRO A 46 3.04 13.46 0.20
CA PRO A 46 2.27 14.64 0.54
C PRO A 46 1.36 14.85 -0.66
N MET A 47 0.14 14.33 -0.56
CA MET A 47 -0.86 14.50 -1.59
C MET A 47 -0.96 16.00 -1.73
N SER A 48 -0.58 16.45 -2.93
CA SER A 48 -0.48 17.84 -3.35
C SER A 48 -1.45 18.70 -2.55
N LYS A 49 -0.90 19.69 -1.85
CA LYS A 49 -1.47 20.76 -0.99
C LYS A 49 -2.85 21.30 -1.41
N ILE A 50 -3.83 20.44 -1.64
CA ILE A 50 -5.24 20.77 -1.62
C ILE A 50 -5.45 21.03 -0.13
N LYS A 51 -5.57 22.31 0.23
CA LYS A 51 -6.08 22.68 1.54
C LYS A 51 -7.49 22.13 1.61
N VAL A 52 -7.63 20.90 2.10
CA VAL A 52 -8.92 20.36 2.49
C VAL A 52 -9.40 21.30 3.59
N LEU A 53 -10.53 21.95 3.36
CA LEU A 53 -11.13 22.83 4.37
C LEU A 53 -11.48 21.97 5.59
N ASP A 54 -11.30 22.55 6.78
CA ASP A 54 -11.67 21.87 8.00
C ASP A 54 -13.18 21.54 7.98
N PRO A 55 -13.57 20.34 8.45
CA PRO A 55 -14.95 19.92 8.45
C PRO A 55 -15.77 20.80 9.39
N LYS A 56 -17.04 21.02 9.04
CA LYS A 56 -17.93 21.83 9.84
C LYS A 56 -18.22 21.14 11.19
N PRO A 57 -18.25 21.88 12.31
CA PRO A 57 -18.68 21.32 13.59
C PRO A 57 -20.11 20.78 13.52
N PHE A 58 -20.37 19.68 14.22
CA PHE A 58 -21.72 19.19 14.46
C PHE A 58 -22.43 20.17 15.40
N GLY A 59 -23.61 20.66 15.01
CA GLY A 59 -24.39 21.54 15.86
C GLY A 59 -25.23 20.77 16.88
N ASP A 60 -25.68 21.48 17.92
CA ASP A 60 -26.51 20.93 19.00
C ASP A 60 -27.91 20.47 18.57
N ALA A 61 -28.30 20.70 17.31
CA ALA A 61 -29.64 20.38 16.86
C ALA A 61 -29.78 18.86 16.75
N ARG A 62 -30.84 18.32 17.38
CA ARG A 62 -31.23 16.91 17.25
C ARG A 62 -31.93 16.65 15.92
N SER A 63 -31.25 16.95 14.82
CA SER A 63 -31.73 16.83 13.44
C SER A 63 -31.04 15.66 12.76
N ALA A 64 -31.82 14.67 12.29
CA ALA A 64 -31.29 13.55 11.52
C ALA A 64 -30.53 14.01 10.26
N LYS A 65 -31.00 15.10 9.64
CA LYS A 65 -30.37 15.70 8.46
C LYS A 65 -29.01 16.31 8.78
N GLU A 66 -28.86 16.91 9.96
CA GLU A 66 -27.57 17.48 10.39
C GLU A 66 -26.55 16.39 10.67
N LEU A 67 -27.00 15.29 11.30
CA LEU A 67 -26.16 14.12 11.53
C LEU A 67 -25.68 13.49 10.20
N GLU A 68 -26.58 13.35 9.23
CA GLU A 68 -26.24 12.82 7.91
C GLU A 68 -25.20 13.69 7.18
N ASN A 69 -25.40 15.02 7.18
CA ASN A 69 -24.45 15.95 6.59
C ASN A 69 -23.08 15.87 7.25
N PHE A 70 -23.03 15.84 8.59
CA PHE A 70 -21.77 15.73 9.33
C PHE A 70 -21.01 14.44 9.01
N LEU A 71 -21.70 13.30 8.97
CA LEU A 71 -21.10 12.02 8.61
C LEU A 71 -20.56 12.04 7.17
N TRP A 72 -21.27 12.69 6.25
CA TRP A 72 -20.82 12.85 4.87
C TRP A 72 -19.56 13.73 4.78
N ASP A 73 -19.53 14.85 5.50
CA ASP A 73 -18.39 15.76 5.55
C ASP A 73 -17.15 15.07 6.13
N MET A 74 -17.29 14.35 7.25
CA MET A 74 -16.18 13.60 7.87
C MET A 74 -15.66 12.49 6.97
N LYS A 75 -16.55 11.73 6.34
CA LYS A 75 -16.14 10.69 5.39
C LYS A 75 -15.33 11.28 4.24
N THR A 76 -15.80 12.39 3.67
CA THR A 76 -15.13 13.08 2.57
C THR A 76 -13.79 13.64 3.01
N TYR A 77 -13.73 14.26 4.20
CA TYR A 77 -12.51 14.80 4.79
C TYR A 77 -11.44 13.72 4.98
N PHE A 78 -11.79 12.58 5.58
CA PHE A 78 -10.83 11.49 5.81
C PHE A 78 -10.35 10.84 4.51
N GLN A 79 -11.21 10.73 3.51
CA GLN A 79 -10.81 10.25 2.18
C GLN A 79 -9.81 11.21 1.51
N ALA A 80 -10.01 12.52 1.64
CA ALA A 80 -9.15 13.52 1.05
C ALA A 80 -7.79 13.68 1.77
N THR A 81 -7.75 13.47 3.09
CA THR A 81 -6.58 13.74 3.93
C THR A 81 -5.74 12.50 4.26
N ARG A 82 -6.20 11.29 3.93
CA ARG A 82 -5.52 10.02 4.24
C ARG A 82 -5.09 9.86 5.70
N ILE A 83 -5.87 10.43 6.63
CA ILE A 83 -5.59 10.36 8.06
C ILE A 83 -5.61 8.89 8.53
N PRO A 84 -4.64 8.45 9.36
CA PRO A 84 -4.64 7.10 9.95
C PRO A 84 -5.90 6.84 10.77
N ASP A 85 -6.40 5.60 10.75
CA ASP A 85 -7.65 5.24 11.46
C ASP A 85 -7.62 5.55 12.96
N ALA A 86 -6.44 5.44 13.59
CA ALA A 86 -6.23 5.76 15.00
C ALA A 86 -6.50 7.23 15.34
N GLU A 87 -6.34 8.14 14.39
CA GLU A 87 -6.49 9.59 14.60
C GLU A 87 -7.90 10.10 14.24
N LYS A 88 -8.67 9.32 13.48
CA LYS A 88 -10.02 9.71 13.02
C LYS A 88 -10.97 9.99 14.18
N VAL A 89 -10.95 9.14 15.20
CA VAL A 89 -11.82 9.26 16.40
C VAL A 89 -11.50 10.56 17.15
N SER A 90 -10.21 10.81 17.39
CA SER A 90 -9.74 12.03 18.05
C SER A 90 -10.20 13.28 17.29
N ILE A 91 -10.04 13.29 15.97
CA ILE A 91 -10.47 14.43 15.14
C ILE A 91 -11.99 14.62 15.23
N THR A 92 -12.80 13.57 15.06
CA THR A 92 -14.26 13.72 15.17
C THR A 92 -14.70 14.25 16.53
N SER A 93 -13.99 13.92 17.62
CA SER A 93 -14.35 14.39 18.96
C SER A 93 -14.13 15.89 19.17
N TYR A 94 -13.17 16.52 18.47
CA TYR A 94 -12.94 17.97 18.55
C TYR A 94 -13.94 18.79 17.74
N VAL A 95 -14.66 18.17 16.80
CA VAL A 95 -15.58 18.86 15.88
C VAL A 95 -17.04 18.59 16.23
N SER A 96 -17.33 17.99 17.38
CA SER A 96 -18.69 17.66 17.83
C SER A 96 -18.98 18.19 19.24
N ASP A 97 -18.57 19.43 19.53
CA ASP A 97 -18.77 20.11 20.83
C ASP A 97 -20.08 19.76 21.55
#